data_AF-A0A1W1D9C1-F1
#
_entry.id   AF-A0A1W1D9C1-F1
#
_cell.length_a   1.000
_cell.length_b   1.000
_cell.length_c   1.000
_cell.angle_alpha   90.00
_cell.angle_beta   90.00
_cell.angle_gamma   90.00
#
_symmetry.space_group_name_H-M   'P 1'
#
loop_
_entity.id
_entity.type
_entity.pdbx_description
1 polymer ?
#
loop_
_entity_poly.entity_id
_entity_poly.type
_entity_poly.pdbx_seq_one_letter_code
_entity_poly.pdbx_strand_id
1 'polypeptide(L)'
;MTDKLSMLLAVFFMSMSAQAGLWEKMTTMGTETIKPSSEYLIETAGWNIRVYEWIPADNPNARCMFAAGSQKGGVACYSIND
;
A
#
# COMPACT_ATOMS: atom_id res chain seq x y z
N MET A 1 30.87 29.61 15.53
CA MET A 1 29.86 28.74 16.21
C MET A 1 28.56 28.68 15.42
N THR A 2 28.18 29.79 14.78
CA THR A 2 26.99 29.97 13.92
C THR A 2 26.97 29.10 12.65
N ASP A 3 28.12 28.86 11.99
CA ASP A 3 28.17 28.04 10.76
C ASP A 3 27.93 26.55 11.02
N LYS A 4 28.48 26.03 12.13
CA LYS A 4 28.26 24.63 12.55
C LYS A 4 26.80 24.38 12.93
N LEU A 5 26.16 25.35 13.58
CA LEU A 5 24.75 25.29 13.95
C LEU A 5 23.83 25.33 12.72
N SER A 6 24.16 26.18 11.74
CA SER A 6 23.41 26.28 10.48
C SER A 6 23.52 24.99 9.66
N MET A 7 24.70 24.36 9.64
CA MET A 7 24.91 23.08 8.97
C MET A 7 24.11 21.93 9.63
N LEU A 8 24.08 21.88 10.96
CA LEU A 8 23.28 20.91 11.73
C LEU A 8 21.78 21.07 11.45
N LEU A 9 21.28 22.32 11.38
CA LEU A 9 19.89 22.59 11.09
C LEU A 9 19.50 22.16 9.67
N ALA A 10 20.36 22.42 8.69
CA ALA A 10 20.13 22.02 7.30
C ALA A 10 20.04 20.49 7.14
N VAL A 11 20.91 19.74 7.82
CA VAL A 11 20.89 18.26 7.79
C VAL A 11 19.62 17.71 8.46
N PHE A 12 19.15 18.35 9.54
CA PHE A 12 17.91 17.95 10.21
C PHE A 12 16.69 18.11 9.30
N PHE A 13 16.56 19.23 8.59
CA PHE A 13 15.44 19.45 7.66
C PHE A 13 15.43 18.46 6.48
N MET A 14 16.60 18.04 5.98
CA MET A 14 16.66 17.06 4.88
C MET A 14 16.19 15.65 5.30
N SER A 15 16.34 15.29 6.58
CA SER A 15 15.95 13.97 7.10
C SER A 15 14.43 13.74 7.17
N MET A 16 13.61 14.80 7.09
CA MET A 16 12.14 14.67 7.13
C MET A 16 11.56 14.04 5.85
N SER A 17 12.29 14.09 4.72
CA SER A 17 11.86 13.50 3.44
C SER A 17 11.86 11.97 3.41
N ALA A 18 12.57 11.31 4.34
CA ALA A 18 12.70 9.86 4.41
C ALA A 18 11.58 9.16 5.20
N GLN A 19 10.63 9.91 5.76
CA GLN A 19 9.67 9.36 6.73
C GLN A 19 8.45 8.64 6.13
N ALA A 20 8.16 8.77 4.83
CA ALA A 20 6.95 8.15 4.24
C ALA A 20 6.85 6.63 4.54
N GLY A 21 7.94 5.89 4.30
CA GLY A 21 8.01 4.44 4.59
C GLY A 21 8.03 4.06 6.08
N LEU A 22 8.35 5.00 6.97
CA LEU A 22 8.33 4.78 8.42
C LEU A 22 6.95 5.08 9.00
N TRP A 23 6.24 6.07 8.46
CA TRP A 23 4.86 6.37 8.82
C TRP A 23 3.92 5.23 8.44
N GLU A 24 4.06 4.66 7.24
CA GLU A 24 3.28 3.49 6.79
C GLU A 24 3.46 2.29 7.72
N LYS A 25 4.70 2.01 8.16
CA LYS A 25 4.98 0.96 9.14
C LYS A 25 4.40 1.24 10.52
N MET A 26 4.38 2.50 10.95
CA MET A 26 3.83 2.88 12.25
C MET A 26 2.29 2.77 12.24
N THR A 27 1.63 3.16 11.15
CA THR A 27 0.16 3.11 11.05
C THR A 27 -0.39 1.70 10.90
N THR A 28 0.41 0.76 10.38
CA THR A 28 0.01 -0.66 10.24
C THR A 28 0.57 -1.58 11.32
N MET A 29 1.33 -1.06 12.30
CA MET A 29 2.10 -1.87 13.27
C MET A 29 1.27 -2.72 14.22
N GLY A 30 -0.04 -2.46 14.33
CA GLY A 30 -0.99 -3.22 15.15
C GLY A 30 -2.08 -3.92 14.35
N THR A 31 -2.01 -3.85 13.01
CA THR A 31 -3.02 -4.45 12.15
C THR A 31 -2.65 -5.89 11.84
N GLU A 32 -3.60 -6.81 12.02
CA GLU A 32 -3.41 -8.20 11.63
C GLU A 32 -3.26 -8.30 10.11
N THR A 33 -2.19 -8.97 9.64
CA THR A 33 -1.99 -9.21 8.22
C THR A 33 -2.84 -10.40 7.79
N ILE A 34 -3.97 -10.12 7.13
CA ILE A 34 -4.85 -11.16 6.60
C ILE A 34 -4.39 -11.52 5.18
N LYS A 35 -4.18 -12.81 4.94
CA LYS A 35 -3.86 -13.30 3.60
C LYS A 35 -5.11 -13.21 2.70
N PRO A 36 -5.01 -12.65 1.49
CA PRO A 36 -6.13 -12.64 0.56
C PRO A 36 -6.55 -14.07 0.18
N SER A 37 -7.82 -14.23 -0.20
CA SER A 37 -8.40 -15.51 -0.61
C SER A 37 -7.77 -16.04 -1.91
N SER A 38 -7.35 -15.14 -2.80
CA SER A 38 -6.64 -15.48 -4.04
C SER A 38 -5.58 -14.44 -4.36
N GLU A 39 -4.44 -14.88 -4.89
CA GLU A 39 -3.36 -14.03 -5.39
C GLU A 39 -2.82 -14.62 -6.69
N TYR A 40 -2.78 -13.83 -7.76
CA TYR A 40 -2.29 -14.27 -9.07
C TYR A 40 -1.80 -13.10 -9.93
N LEU A 41 -1.09 -13.46 -11.01
CA LEU A 41 -0.60 -12.52 -12.01
C LEU A 41 -1.50 -12.56 -13.25
N ILE A 42 -1.85 -11.38 -13.77
CA ILE A 42 -2.48 -11.24 -15.08
C ILE A 42 -1.51 -10.52 -16.01
N GLU A 43 -1.23 -11.14 -17.15
CA GLU A 43 -0.50 -10.52 -18.24
C GLU A 43 -1.49 -9.74 -19.10
N THR A 44 -1.37 -8.40 -19.09
CA THR A 44 -2.23 -7.53 -19.90
C THR A 44 -1.36 -6.67 -20.79
N ALA A 45 -1.27 -7.01 -22.08
CA ALA A 45 -0.53 -6.23 -23.09
C ALA A 45 0.90 -5.82 -22.62
N GLY A 46 1.66 -6.75 -22.05
CA GLY A 46 3.02 -6.48 -21.55
C GLY A 46 3.10 -5.89 -20.13
N TRP A 47 1.99 -5.72 -19.43
CA TRP A 47 1.95 -5.30 -18.02
C TRP A 47 1.76 -6.52 -17.12
N ASN A 48 2.70 -6.70 -16.16
CA ASN A 48 2.59 -7.71 -15.10
C ASN A 48 1.72 -7.14 -13.98
N ILE A 49 0.42 -7.43 -14.01
CA ILE A 49 -0.52 -6.97 -12.99
C ILE A 49 -0.63 -8.03 -11.89
N ARG A 50 -0.42 -7.63 -10.64
CA ARG A 50 -0.69 -8.45 -9.46
C ARG A 50 -2.11 -8.22 -9.00
N VAL A 51 -2.86 -9.30 -8.85
CA VAL A 51 -4.24 -9.26 -8.38
C VAL A 51 -4.35 -9.99 -7.05
N TYR A 52 -5.06 -9.35 -6.11
CA TYR A 52 -5.38 -9.87 -4.80
C TYR A 52 -6.89 -9.84 -4.65
N GLU A 53 -7.51 -10.98 -4.38
CA GLU A 53 -8.96 -11.07 -4.15
C GLU A 53 -9.24 -11.51 -2.72
N TRP A 54 -10.25 -10.91 -2.10
CA TRP A 54 -10.69 -11.28 -0.77
C TRP A 54 -12.19 -11.03 -0.58
N ILE A 55 -12.74 -11.68 0.43
CA ILE A 55 -14.08 -11.42 0.94
C ILE A 55 -13.90 -10.69 2.29
N PRO A 56 -14.43 -9.46 2.45
CA PRO A 56 -14.33 -8.74 3.71
C PRO A 56 -15.00 -9.51 4.86
N ALA A 57 -14.37 -9.51 6.04
CA ALA A 57 -14.88 -10.24 7.20
C ALA A 57 -16.19 -9.64 7.75
N ASP A 58 -16.38 -8.33 7.57
CA ASP A 58 -17.56 -7.56 7.95
C ASP A 58 -18.71 -7.65 6.92
N ASN A 59 -18.40 -8.01 5.68
CA ASN A 59 -19.41 -8.20 4.64
C ASN A 59 -19.10 -9.43 3.75
N PRO A 60 -19.62 -10.62 4.11
CA PRO A 60 -19.38 -11.85 3.35
C PRO A 60 -20.10 -11.89 1.99
N ASN A 61 -21.01 -10.94 1.72
CA ASN A 61 -21.74 -10.86 0.44
C ASN A 61 -21.02 -10.00 -0.61
N ALA A 62 -19.86 -9.42 -0.27
CA ALA A 62 -19.04 -8.65 -1.20
C ALA A 62 -17.73 -9.39 -1.48
N ARG A 63 -17.28 -9.36 -2.74
CA ARG A 63 -15.92 -9.74 -3.12
C ARG A 63 -15.18 -8.50 -3.57
N CYS A 64 -14.00 -8.30 -3.00
CA CYS A 64 -13.11 -7.21 -3.37
C CYS A 64 -11.92 -7.76 -4.15
N MET A 65 -11.46 -6.99 -5.13
CA MET A 65 -10.23 -7.23 -5.86
C MET A 65 -9.36 -5.97 -5.81
N PHE A 66 -8.08 -6.15 -5.57
CA PHE A 66 -7.05 -5.13 -5.75
C PHE A 66 -6.15 -5.56 -6.89
N ALA A 67 -6.03 -4.70 -7.90
CA ALA A 67 -5.10 -4.89 -9.01
C ALA A 67 -4.00 -3.84 -8.91
N ALA A 68 -2.74 -4.28 -8.88
CA ALA A 68 -1.57 -3.42 -8.90
C ALA A 68 -0.77 -3.66 -10.18
N GLY A 69 -0.79 -2.67 -11.07
CA GLY A 69 0.14 -2.57 -12.20
C GLY A 69 1.38 -1.76 -11.83
N SER A 70 2.32 -1.65 -12.77
CA SER A 70 3.62 -0.99 -12.54
C SER A 70 3.52 0.51 -12.23
N GLN A 71 2.40 1.18 -12.56
CA GLN A 71 2.21 2.61 -12.33
C GLN A 71 0.92 2.97 -11.59
N LYS A 72 -0.11 2.12 -11.66
CA LYS A 72 -1.42 2.39 -11.05
C LYS A 72 -1.97 1.10 -10.45
N GLY A 73 -2.63 1.25 -9.32
CA GLY A 73 -3.43 0.20 -8.72
C GLY A 73 -4.78 0.73 -8.29
N GLY A 74 -5.74 -0.17 -8.08
CA GLY A 74 -7.08 0.18 -7.69
C GLY A 74 -7.77 -0.97 -6.99
N VAL A 75 -8.69 -0.64 -6.09
CA VAL A 75 -9.58 -1.60 -5.45
C VAL A 75 -10.98 -1.46 -6.03
N ALA A 76 -11.62 -2.58 -6.29
CA ALA A 76 -13.02 -2.64 -6.69
C ALA A 76 -13.69 -3.76 -5.90
N CYS A 77 -14.91 -3.52 -5.43
CA CYS A 77 -15.72 -4.51 -4.74
C CYS A 77 -17.05 -4.68 -5.47
N TYR A 78 -17.52 -5.92 -5.56
CA TYR A 78 -18.76 -6.30 -6.23
C TYR A 78 -19.57 -7.27 -5.39
N SER A 79 -20.89 -7.26 -5.59
CA SER A 79 -21.82 -8.20 -4.96
C SER A 79 -21.57 -9.61 -5.50
N ILE A 80 -21.60 -10.62 -4.63
CA ILE A 80 -21.47 -12.03 -5.04
C ILE A 80 -22.83 -12.59 -5.50
N ASN A 81 -23.94 -11.92 -5.15
CA ASN A 81 -25.30 -12.44 -5.29
C ASN A 81 -26.12 -11.75 -6.42
N ASP A 82 -25.47 -11.00 -7.30
CA ASP A 82 -26.12 -10.33 -8.45
C ASP A 82 -26.23 -11.27 -9.67
#